data_AF-A0A1Y4LWZ1-F1
#
_entry.id   AF-A0A1Y4LWZ1-F1
#
_cell.length_a   1.000
_cell.length_b   1.000
_cell.length_c   1.000
_cell.angle_alpha   90.00
_cell.angle_beta   90.00
_cell.angle_gamma   90.00
#
_symmetry.space_group_name_H-M   'P 1'
#
loop_
_entity.id
_entity.type
_entity.pdbx_description
1 polymer ?
#
loop_
_entity_poly.entity_id
_entity_poly.type
_entity_poly.pdbx_seq_one_letter_code
_entity_poly.pdbx_strand_id
1 'polypeptide(L)'
;MSKKTEFIEIYQTYIKRDGAKDFLDYLCSNKSDFFTAPASTRFHGSYPEGLVEHSINVYHCLKDYLSRNRVKDMYGMDYDDETIALVALLHDVCKINVYKTSYRNKKVNGEWQQVPYYEFEDEMPYGHGEKSVYMISPFMKLTREEAFAIRYHMGFSNEDPARNVGYTFEHFPLAFALSTADMEATYFVDGKE
;
A
#
# COMPACT_ATOMS: atom_id res chain seq x y z
N MET A 1 -13.46 12.03 10.29
CA MET A 1 -13.59 10.57 10.16
C MET A 1 -12.22 9.97 10.49
N SER A 2 -12.13 8.83 11.17
CA SER A 2 -10.82 8.18 11.40
C SER A 2 -10.36 7.50 10.10
N LYS A 3 -9.04 7.32 9.91
CA LYS A 3 -8.49 6.65 8.73
C LYS A 3 -9.01 5.22 8.61
N LYS A 4 -9.12 4.50 9.73
CA LYS A 4 -9.74 3.17 9.77
C LYS A 4 -11.19 3.18 9.25
N THR A 5 -12.01 4.15 9.67
CA THR A 5 -13.41 4.23 9.19
C THR A 5 -13.46 4.52 7.70
N GLU A 6 -12.68 5.48 7.20
CA GLU A 6 -12.62 5.81 5.78
C GLU A 6 -12.17 4.60 4.93
N PHE A 7 -11.11 3.90 5.35
CA PHE A 7 -10.65 2.68 4.69
C PHE A 7 -11.77 1.64 4.60
N ILE A 8 -12.43 1.35 5.73
CA ILE A 8 -13.50 0.35 5.80
C ILE A 8 -14.68 0.76 4.90
N GLU A 9 -15.05 2.02 4.87
CA GLU A 9 -16.13 2.52 4.01
C GLU A 9 -15.80 2.33 2.53
N ILE A 10 -14.60 2.73 2.09
CA ILE A 10 -14.15 2.53 0.69
C ILE A 10 -14.10 1.04 0.36
N TYR A 11 -13.46 0.24 1.22
CA TYR A 11 -13.32 -1.21 1.05
C TYR A 11 -14.69 -1.87 0.90
N GLN A 12 -15.59 -1.65 1.86
CA GLN A 12 -16.91 -2.24 1.85
C GLN A 12 -17.77 -1.71 0.71
N THR A 13 -17.56 -0.49 0.22
CA THR A 13 -18.33 0.07 -0.89
C THR A 13 -17.98 -0.60 -2.21
N TYR A 14 -16.69 -0.83 -2.47
CA TYR A 14 -16.21 -1.22 -3.79
C TYR A 14 -15.73 -2.66 -3.90
N ILE A 15 -15.17 -3.25 -2.84
CA ILE A 15 -14.60 -4.60 -2.87
C ILE A 15 -15.66 -5.61 -2.41
N LYS A 16 -16.29 -6.28 -3.39
CA LYS A 16 -17.48 -7.11 -3.18
C LYS A 16 -17.28 -8.58 -3.51
N ARG A 17 -16.16 -8.92 -4.16
CA ARG A 17 -15.84 -10.30 -4.54
C ARG A 17 -15.70 -11.24 -3.33
N ASP A 18 -15.83 -12.53 -3.61
CA ASP A 18 -15.71 -13.59 -2.61
C ASP A 18 -14.39 -13.48 -1.81
N GLY A 19 -14.52 -13.66 -0.50
CA GLY A 19 -13.42 -13.56 0.48
C GLY A 19 -12.98 -12.14 0.85
N ALA A 20 -13.54 -11.09 0.24
CA ALA A 20 -13.27 -9.70 0.64
C ALA A 20 -13.64 -9.44 2.11
N LYS A 21 -14.80 -9.94 2.54
CA LYS A 21 -15.23 -9.81 3.95
C LYS A 21 -14.23 -10.50 4.90
N ASP A 22 -13.81 -11.71 4.58
CA ASP A 22 -12.90 -12.49 5.44
C ASP A 22 -11.51 -11.84 5.53
N PHE A 23 -11.04 -11.24 4.43
CA PHE A 23 -9.81 -10.45 4.44
C PHE A 23 -9.95 -9.18 5.28
N LEU A 24 -11.06 -8.45 5.16
CA LEU A 24 -11.33 -7.28 5.99
C LEU A 24 -11.42 -7.64 7.48
N ASP A 25 -12.05 -8.76 7.81
CA ASP A 25 -12.10 -9.29 9.18
C ASP A 25 -10.70 -9.63 9.68
N TYR A 26 -9.82 -10.21 8.84
CA TYR A 26 -8.41 -10.42 9.17
C TYR A 26 -7.69 -9.10 9.47
N LEU A 27 -7.82 -8.08 8.62
CA LEU A 27 -7.22 -6.75 8.83
C LEU A 27 -7.68 -6.11 10.14
N CYS A 28 -8.95 -6.34 10.53
CA CYS A 28 -9.55 -5.81 11.76
C CYS A 28 -9.26 -6.64 13.01
N SER A 29 -8.75 -7.87 12.85
CA SER A 29 -8.49 -8.78 13.96
C SER A 29 -7.19 -8.44 14.70
N ASN A 30 -6.97 -9.07 15.85
CA ASN A 30 -5.71 -8.98 16.60
C ASN A 30 -4.52 -9.67 15.92
N LYS A 31 -4.71 -10.29 14.73
CA LYS A 31 -3.64 -10.89 13.93
C LYS A 31 -3.02 -9.91 12.94
N SER A 32 -3.52 -8.68 12.90
CA SER A 32 -3.07 -7.62 11.98
C SER A 32 -2.93 -6.31 12.75
N ASP A 33 -1.80 -5.65 12.55
CA ASP A 33 -1.55 -4.29 13.03
C ASP A 33 -1.82 -3.23 11.95
N PHE A 34 -2.37 -3.59 10.77
CA PHE A 34 -2.53 -2.72 9.59
C PHE A 34 -3.04 -1.31 9.89
N PHE A 35 -4.07 -1.20 10.75
CA PHE A 35 -4.70 0.08 11.09
C PHE A 35 -3.93 0.92 12.11
N THR A 36 -2.86 0.39 12.68
CA THR A 36 -2.03 1.02 13.72
C THR A 36 -0.56 1.09 13.33
N ALA A 37 -0.12 0.29 12.36
CA ALA A 37 1.25 0.21 11.90
C ALA A 37 1.69 1.51 11.20
N PRO A 38 2.98 1.88 11.31
CA PRO A 38 3.56 2.90 10.46
C PRO A 38 3.71 2.38 9.02
N ALA A 39 3.81 3.29 8.05
CA ALA A 39 4.12 2.96 6.65
C ALA A 39 5.63 2.77 6.41
N SER A 40 6.49 3.29 7.31
CA SER A 40 7.94 3.18 7.19
C SER A 40 8.66 3.33 8.53
N THR A 41 9.95 2.99 8.58
CA THR A 41 10.74 3.10 9.83
C THR A 41 11.23 4.50 10.15
N ARG A 42 11.40 5.35 9.12
CA ARG A 42 12.07 6.65 9.22
C ARG A 42 11.75 7.62 8.08
N PHE A 43 10.86 7.24 7.17
CA PHE A 43 10.49 8.02 5.99
C PHE A 43 9.06 8.53 6.16
N HIS A 44 8.31 8.70 5.08
CA HIS A 44 6.90 9.12 5.14
C HIS A 44 6.05 8.09 5.89
N GLY A 45 5.05 8.57 6.61
CA GLY A 45 4.15 7.70 7.37
C GLY A 45 4.82 6.95 8.52
N SER A 46 5.98 7.41 9.02
CA SER A 46 6.69 6.75 10.14
C SER A 46 6.07 7.07 11.52
N TYR A 47 4.75 6.97 11.63
CA TYR A 47 3.96 7.22 12.82
C TYR A 47 2.78 6.23 12.90
N PRO A 48 2.14 6.05 14.08
CA PRO A 48 0.99 5.15 14.20
C PRO A 48 -0.12 5.48 13.20
N GLU A 49 -0.75 4.46 12.62
CA GLU A 49 -1.78 4.60 11.55
C GLU A 49 -1.24 5.08 10.18
N GLY A 50 0.07 5.29 10.04
CA GLY A 50 0.67 5.73 8.77
C GLY A 50 0.42 4.78 7.61
N LEU A 51 0.35 3.46 7.84
CA LEU A 51 0.12 2.47 6.78
C LEU A 51 -1.28 2.57 6.16
N VAL A 52 -2.31 2.68 7.00
CA VAL A 52 -3.69 2.84 6.51
C VAL A 52 -3.87 4.20 5.85
N GLU A 53 -3.27 5.26 6.40
CA GLU A 53 -3.30 6.59 5.78
C GLU A 53 -2.66 6.58 4.39
N HIS A 54 -1.48 6.00 4.26
CA HIS A 54 -0.80 5.84 2.98
C HIS A 54 -1.69 5.10 1.96
N SER A 55 -2.27 3.96 2.36
CA SER A 55 -3.15 3.17 1.49
C SER A 55 -4.37 3.98 0.97
N ILE A 56 -4.95 4.83 1.81
CA ILE A 56 -6.05 5.74 1.43
C ILE A 56 -5.56 6.83 0.48
N ASN A 57 -4.40 7.42 0.75
CA ASN A 57 -3.83 8.46 -0.10
C ASN A 57 -3.53 7.92 -1.50
N VAL A 58 -2.95 6.72 -1.60
CA VAL A 58 -2.75 6.01 -2.88
C VAL A 58 -4.07 5.77 -3.61
N TYR A 59 -5.13 5.40 -2.89
CA TYR A 59 -6.46 5.24 -3.49
C TYR A 59 -6.98 6.53 -4.13
N HIS A 60 -6.90 7.65 -3.42
CA HIS A 60 -7.35 8.95 -3.96
C HIS A 60 -6.49 9.39 -5.16
N CYS A 61 -5.17 9.27 -5.08
CA CYS A 61 -4.26 9.58 -6.19
C CYS A 61 -4.55 8.70 -7.42
N LEU A 62 -4.73 7.39 -7.23
CA LEU A 62 -5.01 6.47 -8.34
C LEU A 62 -6.38 6.74 -8.97
N LYS A 63 -7.40 6.96 -8.14
CA LYS A 63 -8.76 7.28 -8.62
C LYS A 63 -8.76 8.56 -9.44
N ASP A 64 -8.09 9.60 -8.96
CA ASP A 64 -7.96 10.88 -9.68
C ASP A 64 -7.16 10.72 -10.98
N TYR A 65 -6.07 9.93 -10.97
CA TYR A 65 -5.31 9.62 -12.19
C TYR A 65 -6.19 8.94 -13.25
N LEU A 66 -6.92 7.89 -12.87
CA LEU A 66 -7.76 7.10 -13.76
C LEU A 66 -9.05 7.82 -14.20
N SER A 67 -9.46 8.87 -13.48
CA SER A 67 -10.64 9.69 -13.85
C SER A 67 -10.41 10.56 -15.09
N ARG A 68 -9.17 10.80 -15.50
CA ARG A 68 -8.81 11.73 -16.58
C ARG A 68 -9.29 11.18 -17.92
N ASN A 69 -10.01 11.99 -18.72
CA ASN A 69 -10.45 11.61 -20.06
C ASN A 69 -9.30 11.10 -20.94
N ARG A 70 -8.11 11.70 -20.85
CA ARG A 70 -6.94 11.23 -21.60
C ARG A 70 -6.53 9.79 -21.23
N VAL A 71 -6.63 9.43 -19.95
CA VAL A 71 -6.27 8.08 -19.47
C VAL A 71 -7.28 7.05 -19.99
N LYS A 72 -8.57 7.39 -19.97
CA LYS A 72 -9.63 6.53 -20.51
C LYS A 72 -9.58 6.43 -22.04
N ASP A 73 -9.66 7.58 -22.71
CA ASP A 73 -9.90 7.66 -24.16
C ASP A 73 -8.63 7.37 -24.99
N MET A 74 -7.46 7.83 -24.53
CA MET A 74 -6.21 7.71 -25.31
C MET A 74 -5.36 6.53 -24.88
N TYR A 75 -5.35 6.18 -23.58
CA TYR A 75 -4.53 5.07 -23.07
C TYR A 75 -5.32 3.77 -22.93
N GLY A 76 -6.66 3.81 -23.09
CA GLY A 76 -7.53 2.65 -22.98
C GLY A 76 -7.63 2.09 -21.56
N MET A 77 -7.31 2.90 -20.56
CA MET A 77 -7.32 2.50 -19.15
C MET A 77 -8.69 2.82 -18.53
N ASP A 78 -9.64 1.90 -18.67
CA ASP A 78 -10.96 1.97 -18.06
C ASP A 78 -11.15 0.79 -17.11
N TYR A 79 -10.83 1.04 -15.83
CA TYR A 79 -10.92 0.05 -14.75
C TYR A 79 -12.14 0.33 -13.88
N ASP A 80 -12.78 -0.74 -13.40
CA ASP A 80 -13.89 -0.61 -12.45
C ASP A 80 -13.43 -0.14 -11.07
N ASP A 81 -14.36 0.46 -10.30
CA ASP A 81 -14.05 0.99 -8.97
C ASP A 81 -13.55 -0.10 -8.01
N GLU A 82 -13.97 -1.37 -8.20
CA GLU A 82 -13.51 -2.49 -7.38
C GLU A 82 -12.02 -2.76 -7.58
N THR A 83 -11.56 -2.83 -8.83
CA THR A 83 -10.15 -3.00 -9.21
C THR A 83 -9.31 -1.85 -8.65
N ILE A 84 -9.77 -0.62 -8.81
CA ILE A 84 -9.08 0.59 -8.32
C ILE A 84 -8.95 0.54 -6.80
N ALA A 85 -10.06 0.29 -6.09
CA ALA A 85 -10.05 0.18 -4.64
C ALA A 85 -9.17 -0.97 -4.15
N LEU A 86 -9.26 -2.14 -4.78
CA LEU A 86 -8.51 -3.32 -4.38
C LEU A 86 -7.01 -3.10 -4.50
N VAL A 87 -6.52 -2.67 -5.66
CA VAL A 87 -5.07 -2.55 -5.87
C VAL A 87 -4.50 -1.42 -5.02
N ALA A 88 -5.20 -0.30 -4.87
CA ALA A 88 -4.69 0.82 -4.10
C ALA A 88 -4.77 0.60 -2.59
N LEU A 89 -5.86 0.06 -2.06
CA LEU A 89 -5.98 -0.16 -0.62
C LEU A 89 -5.09 -1.32 -0.12
N LEU A 90 -4.80 -2.30 -0.99
CA LEU A 90 -4.14 -3.55 -0.59
C LEU A 90 -2.71 -3.72 -1.12
N HIS A 91 -2.15 -2.74 -1.84
CA HIS A 91 -0.79 -2.88 -2.41
C HIS A 91 0.29 -3.17 -1.35
N ASP A 92 0.12 -2.60 -0.15
CA ASP A 92 1.15 -2.55 0.89
C ASP A 92 0.84 -3.41 2.13
N VAL A 93 -0.12 -4.35 2.02
CA VAL A 93 -0.45 -5.25 3.15
C VAL A 93 0.71 -6.17 3.54
N CYS A 94 1.77 -6.26 2.74
CA CYS A 94 3.02 -6.92 3.09
C CYS A 94 3.68 -6.37 4.37
N LYS A 95 3.36 -5.12 4.73
CA LYS A 95 3.87 -4.43 5.93
C LYS A 95 3.13 -4.78 7.23
N ILE A 96 2.12 -5.64 7.16
CA ILE A 96 1.44 -6.11 8.37
C ILE A 96 2.41 -6.91 9.25
N ASN A 97 2.48 -6.54 10.53
CA ASN A 97 3.27 -7.14 11.59
C ASN A 97 4.79 -7.17 11.36
N VAL A 98 5.33 -6.33 10.46
CA VAL A 98 6.79 -6.27 10.21
C VAL A 98 7.50 -5.15 10.97
N TYR A 99 6.74 -4.20 11.53
CA TYR A 99 7.31 -3.07 12.26
C TYR A 99 7.26 -3.31 13.78
N LYS A 100 8.42 -3.29 14.43
CA LYS A 100 8.53 -3.37 15.88
C LYS A 100 8.93 -2.04 16.48
N THR A 101 8.22 -1.60 17.51
CA THR A 101 8.59 -0.42 18.27
C THR A 101 9.78 -0.74 19.18
N SER A 102 10.88 -0.03 18.97
CA SER A 102 12.11 -0.10 19.77
C SER A 102 12.43 1.29 20.31
N TYR A 103 13.44 1.39 21.19
CA TYR A 103 13.83 2.65 21.84
C TYR A 103 15.31 2.91 21.69
N ARG A 104 15.67 4.14 21.29
CA ARG A 104 17.07 4.57 21.17
C ARG A 104 17.28 5.87 21.92
N ASN A 105 18.51 6.08 22.39
CA ASN A 105 18.90 7.35 22.98
C ASN A 105 19.24 8.34 21.86
N LYS A 106 18.55 9.48 21.83
CA LYS A 106 18.83 10.60 20.93
C LYS A 106 19.08 11.85 21.75
N LYS A 107 20.05 12.65 21.33
CA LYS A 107 20.31 13.94 21.97
C LYS A 107 19.30 14.96 21.43
N VAL A 108 18.40 15.43 22.28
CA VAL A 108 17.39 16.45 21.97
C VAL A 108 17.68 17.66 22.84
N ASN A 109 17.95 18.81 22.23
CA ASN A 109 18.31 20.05 22.94
C ASN A 109 19.50 19.92 23.92
N GLY A 110 20.46 19.06 23.61
CA GLY A 110 21.65 18.86 24.45
C GLY A 110 21.50 17.79 25.54
N GLU A 111 20.29 17.28 25.78
CA GLU A 111 20.01 16.22 26.75
C GLU A 111 19.75 14.88 26.06
N TRP A 112 20.16 13.78 26.69
CA TRP A 112 19.87 12.44 26.22
C TRP A 112 18.43 12.08 26.57
N GLN A 113 17.61 11.84 25.54
CA GLN A 113 16.24 11.36 25.69
C GLN A 113 16.10 10.02 24.99
N GLN A 114 15.38 9.10 25.64
CA GLN A 114 14.98 7.85 25.02
C GLN A 114 13.79 8.14 24.10
N VAL A 115 13.97 7.97 22.80
CA VAL A 115 12.94 8.20 21.79
C VAL A 115 12.54 6.87 21.14
N PRO A 116 11.23 6.64 20.91
CA PRO A 116 10.79 5.47 20.17
C PRO A 116 11.27 5.55 18.71
N TYR A 117 11.49 4.40 18.10
CA TYR A 117 11.70 4.25 16.67
C TYR A 117 11.17 2.90 16.20
N TYR A 118 10.98 2.74 14.90
CA TYR A 118 10.52 1.49 14.31
C TYR A 118 11.70 0.71 13.72
N GLU A 119 11.74 -0.58 14.02
CA GLU A 119 12.61 -1.57 13.38
C GLU A 119 11.78 -2.35 12.37
N PHE A 120 12.40 -2.71 11.24
CA PHE A 120 11.79 -3.58 10.23
C PHE A 120 12.32 -4.99 10.43
N GLU A 121 11.41 -5.94 10.66
CA GLU A 121 11.72 -7.36 10.82
C GLU A 121 10.67 -8.18 10.08
N ASP A 122 11.07 -8.81 8.98
CA ASP A 122 10.22 -9.70 8.19
C ASP A 122 10.84 -11.09 8.11
N GLU A 123 10.14 -12.08 8.68
CA GLU A 123 10.58 -13.48 8.68
C GLU A 123 10.27 -14.19 7.36
N MET A 124 9.43 -13.60 6.49
CA MET A 124 9.05 -14.20 5.21
C MET A 124 10.06 -13.81 4.11
N PRO A 125 10.64 -14.78 3.38
CA PRO A 125 11.61 -14.51 2.31
C PRO A 125 10.94 -14.09 1.00
N TYR A 126 9.96 -13.18 1.06
CA TYR A 126 9.23 -12.64 -0.09
C TYR A 126 9.58 -11.16 -0.28
N GLY A 127 9.65 -10.72 -1.54
CA GLY A 127 9.70 -9.28 -1.83
C GLY A 127 8.40 -8.59 -1.39
N HIS A 128 8.46 -7.30 -1.02
CA HIS A 128 7.31 -6.55 -0.49
C HIS A 128 6.03 -6.72 -1.34
N GLY A 129 6.06 -6.38 -2.64
CA GLY A 129 4.87 -6.52 -3.49
C GLY A 129 4.43 -7.96 -3.72
N GLU A 130 5.36 -8.91 -3.79
CA GLU A 130 5.06 -10.34 -3.92
C GLU A 130 4.35 -10.89 -2.68
N LYS A 131 4.77 -10.44 -1.49
CA LYS A 131 4.15 -10.78 -0.21
C LYS A 131 2.71 -10.26 -0.13
N SER A 132 2.42 -9.05 -0.62
CA SER A 132 1.04 -8.53 -0.67
C SER A 132 0.15 -9.44 -1.51
N VAL A 133 0.60 -9.83 -2.72
CA VAL A 133 -0.13 -10.78 -3.58
C VAL A 133 -0.35 -12.12 -2.87
N TYR A 134 0.69 -12.65 -2.22
CA TYR A 134 0.63 -13.89 -1.45
C TYR A 134 -0.36 -13.84 -0.29
N MET A 135 -0.44 -12.71 0.43
CA MET A 135 -1.36 -12.53 1.56
C MET A 135 -2.83 -12.42 1.12
N ILE A 136 -3.07 -11.80 -0.03
CA ILE A 136 -4.44 -11.58 -0.54
C ILE A 136 -5.00 -12.85 -1.20
N SER A 137 -4.17 -13.59 -1.94
CA SER A 137 -4.60 -14.70 -2.80
C SER A 137 -5.41 -15.82 -2.11
N PRO A 138 -5.16 -16.19 -0.82
CA PRO A 138 -5.98 -17.16 -0.11
C PRO A 138 -7.42 -16.70 0.15
N PHE A 139 -7.66 -15.39 0.15
CA PHE A 139 -8.97 -14.80 0.40
C PHE A 139 -9.67 -14.44 -0.91
N MET A 140 -8.99 -13.70 -1.78
CA MET A 140 -9.55 -13.16 -3.01
C MET A 140 -8.76 -13.61 -4.22
N LYS A 141 -9.48 -14.01 -5.27
CA LYS A 141 -8.85 -14.24 -6.57
C LYS A 141 -8.51 -12.89 -7.22
N LEU A 142 -7.22 -12.67 -7.47
CA LEU A 142 -6.73 -11.53 -8.22
C LEU A 142 -6.71 -11.85 -9.72
N THR A 143 -7.06 -10.86 -10.54
CA THR A 143 -6.75 -10.88 -11.97
C THR A 143 -5.24 -10.73 -12.16
N ARG A 144 -4.75 -11.04 -13.37
CA ARG A 144 -3.33 -10.85 -13.68
C ARG A 144 -2.93 -9.37 -13.57
N GLU A 145 -3.78 -8.48 -14.06
CA GLU A 145 -3.56 -7.03 -14.00
C GLU A 145 -3.42 -6.55 -12.55
N GLU A 146 -4.35 -6.92 -11.67
CA GLU A 146 -4.32 -6.57 -10.25
C GLU A 146 -3.08 -7.14 -9.54
N ALA A 147 -2.75 -8.41 -9.80
CA ALA A 147 -1.60 -9.06 -9.20
C ALA A 147 -0.28 -8.41 -9.63
N PHE A 148 -0.13 -8.07 -10.92
CA PHE A 148 1.06 -7.37 -11.40
C PHE A 148 1.13 -5.92 -10.91
N ALA A 149 0.00 -5.24 -10.79
CA ALA A 149 -0.05 -3.91 -10.21
C ALA A 149 0.44 -3.93 -8.76
N ILE A 150 -0.13 -4.80 -7.91
CA ILE A 150 0.28 -4.93 -6.51
C ILE A 150 1.74 -5.38 -6.41
N ARG A 151 2.17 -6.36 -7.22
CA ARG A 151 3.55 -6.87 -7.15
C ARG A 151 4.60 -5.79 -7.47
N TYR A 152 4.34 -4.95 -8.48
CA TYR A 152 5.29 -3.98 -8.99
C TYR A 152 4.93 -2.53 -8.61
N HIS A 153 4.13 -2.30 -7.56
CA HIS A 153 3.69 -0.96 -7.15
C HIS A 153 4.87 -0.01 -6.86
N MET A 154 5.96 -0.51 -6.26
CA MET A 154 7.17 0.31 -6.01
C MET A 154 7.96 0.66 -7.30
N GLY A 155 7.60 0.07 -8.44
CA GLY A 155 8.26 0.31 -9.71
C GLY A 155 9.78 0.10 -9.65
N PHE A 156 10.54 1.11 -10.06
CA PHE A 156 12.01 1.07 -10.07
C PHE A 156 12.67 1.39 -8.71
N SER A 157 11.88 1.60 -7.65
CA SER A 157 12.41 1.88 -6.31
C SER A 157 12.66 0.63 -5.47
N ASN A 158 12.16 -0.53 -5.91
CA ASN A 158 12.43 -1.84 -5.32
C ASN A 158 13.65 -2.53 -5.96
N GLU A 159 14.14 -3.61 -5.36
CA GLU A 159 15.25 -4.44 -5.87
C GLU A 159 14.85 -5.40 -7.01
N ASP A 160 13.66 -5.20 -7.61
CA ASP A 160 13.22 -5.97 -8.76
C ASP A 160 14.12 -5.71 -9.99
N PRO A 161 14.38 -6.73 -10.83
CA PRO A 161 15.11 -6.52 -12.07
C PRO A 161 14.42 -5.47 -12.94
N ALA A 162 15.13 -4.39 -13.30
CA ALA A 162 14.57 -3.27 -14.07
C ALA A 162 13.88 -3.69 -15.38
N ARG A 163 14.38 -4.76 -16.02
CA ARG A 163 13.74 -5.36 -17.20
C ARG A 163 12.32 -5.88 -16.91
N ASN A 164 12.12 -6.49 -15.75
CA ASN A 164 10.81 -7.02 -15.36
C ASN A 164 9.86 -5.88 -15.03
N VAL A 165 10.34 -4.83 -14.33
CA VAL A 165 9.55 -3.62 -14.06
C VAL A 165 9.10 -2.98 -15.38
N GLY A 166 10.03 -2.75 -16.31
CA GLY A 166 9.73 -2.16 -17.62
C GLY A 166 8.75 -3.01 -18.43
N TYR A 167 8.95 -4.34 -18.47
CA TYR A 167 8.01 -5.25 -19.13
C TYR A 167 6.62 -5.17 -18.51
N THR A 168 6.52 -5.16 -17.18
CA THR A 168 5.24 -5.07 -16.48
C THR A 168 4.53 -3.76 -16.79
N PHE A 169 5.22 -2.62 -16.76
CA PHE A 169 4.62 -1.32 -17.07
C PHE A 169 4.15 -1.20 -18.52
N GLU A 170 4.80 -1.90 -19.46
CA GLU A 170 4.38 -1.94 -20.87
C GLU A 170 3.13 -2.81 -21.09
N HIS A 171 2.97 -3.90 -20.33
CA HIS A 171 1.94 -4.91 -20.58
C HIS A 171 0.75 -4.88 -19.60
N PHE A 172 0.93 -4.29 -18.42
CA PHE A 172 -0.06 -4.15 -17.36
C PHE A 172 -0.11 -2.67 -16.92
N PRO A 173 -0.76 -1.79 -17.70
CA PRO A 173 -0.69 -0.36 -17.48
C PRO A 173 -1.23 0.10 -16.12
N LEU A 174 -2.10 -0.68 -15.46
CA LEU A 174 -2.53 -0.42 -14.08
C LEU A 174 -1.33 -0.41 -13.11
N ALA A 175 -0.32 -1.23 -13.35
CA ALA A 175 0.88 -1.26 -12.52
C ALA A 175 1.66 0.04 -12.58
N PHE A 176 1.77 0.64 -13.76
CA PHE A 176 2.41 1.96 -13.90
C PHE A 176 1.59 3.07 -13.24
N ALA A 177 0.26 3.05 -13.41
CA ALA A 177 -0.62 4.03 -12.76
C ALA A 177 -0.58 3.91 -11.24
N LEU A 178 -0.65 2.70 -10.69
CA LEU A 178 -0.52 2.46 -9.26
C LEU A 178 0.84 2.91 -8.73
N SER A 179 1.93 2.59 -9.45
CA SER A 179 3.26 3.04 -9.05
C SER A 179 3.42 4.56 -9.07
N THR A 180 2.78 5.21 -10.04
CA THR A 180 2.73 6.67 -10.09
C THR A 180 1.95 7.23 -8.89
N ALA A 181 0.79 6.65 -8.58
CA ALA A 181 -0.06 7.08 -7.46
C ALA A 181 0.60 6.84 -6.09
N ASP A 182 1.31 5.73 -5.92
CA ASP A 182 2.11 5.41 -4.74
C ASP A 182 3.22 6.45 -4.51
N MET A 183 3.97 6.77 -5.56
CA MET A 183 4.98 7.83 -5.51
C MET A 183 4.35 9.21 -5.26
N GLU A 184 3.21 9.52 -5.88
CA GLU A 184 2.48 10.77 -5.66
C GLU A 184 2.06 10.92 -4.20
N ALA A 185 1.46 9.88 -3.62
CA ALA A 185 1.09 9.84 -2.21
C ALA A 185 2.33 10.01 -1.31
N THR A 186 3.36 9.19 -1.54
CA THR A 186 4.60 9.20 -0.75
C THR A 186 5.27 10.57 -0.72
N TYR A 187 5.38 11.25 -1.87
CA TYR A 187 6.18 12.49 -1.96
C TYR A 187 5.38 13.77 -1.76
N PHE A 188 4.09 13.79 -2.08
CA PHE A 188 3.29 15.03 -2.09
C PHE A 188 2.17 15.06 -1.07
N VAL A 189 1.74 13.91 -0.55
CA VAL A 189 0.58 13.82 0.34
C VAL A 189 0.98 13.38 1.75
N ASP A 190 1.80 12.35 1.85
CA ASP A 190 2.17 11.76 3.14
C ASP A 190 3.05 12.70 3.97
N GLY A 191 2.72 12.81 5.25
CA GLY A 191 3.48 13.62 6.20
C GLY A 191 4.87 13.04 6.47
N LYS A 192 5.83 13.95 6.73
CA LYS A 192 7.08 13.63 7.43
C LYS A 192 6.96 14.10 8.87
N GLU A 193 7.30 13.25 9.83
CA GLU A 193 7.55 13.66 11.22
C GLU A 193 9.04 13.93 11.47
#